data_AF-A0A9D6DBH5-F1
#
_entry.id   AF-A0A9D6DBH5-F1
#
_cell.length_a   1.000
_cell.length_b   1.000
_cell.length_c   1.000
_cell.angle_alpha   90.00
_cell.angle_beta   90.00
_cell.angle_gamma   90.00
#
_symmetry.space_group_name_H-M   'P 1'
#
loop_
_entity.id
_entity.type
_entity.pdbx_description
1 polymer ?
#
loop_
_entity_poly.entity_id
_entity_poly.type
_entity_poly.pdbx_seq_one_letter_code
_entity_poly.pdbx_strand_id
1 'polypeptide(L)'
;MTNDVAANLIARAVIGGTASVIGGGKFANGAYTASFGYLFNQLQHPAAPRAIYGETAGLYPQLSPGARNVYDVVNWDPASAAELQEARAWVAEVQARNANVHYSQPQGNNPIEQRQWQLAVDAANMAGNLSPPDVRHFFIRQDAVGRQAPGWAGGQAPFRSFGPFINAGGGDVPRGRQTYIDFYQGIR
;
A
#
# COMPACT_ATOMS: atom_id res chain seq x y z
N MET A 1 -2.77 18.99 -11.66
CA MET A 1 -3.64 17.82 -11.87
C MET A 1 -3.30 17.04 -13.14
N THR A 2 -2.98 17.67 -14.28
CA THR A 2 -2.58 16.95 -15.52
C THR A 2 -1.12 16.50 -15.54
N ASN A 3 -0.20 17.26 -14.92
CA ASN A 3 1.23 16.93 -14.94
C ASN A 3 1.56 15.64 -14.17
N ASP A 4 0.83 15.33 -13.10
CA ASP A 4 1.09 14.18 -12.23
C ASP A 4 0.70 12.86 -12.90
N VAL A 5 -0.43 12.84 -13.64
CA VAL A 5 -0.87 11.66 -14.40
C VAL A 5 0.12 11.32 -15.51
N ALA A 6 0.58 12.32 -16.25
CA ALA A 6 1.55 12.13 -17.33
C ALA A 6 2.92 11.67 -16.79
N ALA A 7 3.42 12.30 -15.72
CA ALA A 7 4.70 11.91 -15.11
C ALA A 7 4.66 10.48 -14.56
N ASN A 8 3.59 10.11 -13.85
CA ASN A 8 3.41 8.76 -13.31
C ASN A 8 3.21 7.71 -14.41
N LEU A 9 2.47 8.03 -15.47
CA LEU A 9 2.35 7.17 -16.64
C LEU A 9 3.71 6.88 -17.27
N ILE A 10 4.54 7.90 -17.46
CA ILE A 10 5.89 7.76 -18.02
C ILE A 10 6.77 6.91 -17.09
N ALA A 11 6.77 7.19 -15.78
CA ALA A 11 7.55 6.42 -14.81
C ALA A 11 7.16 4.93 -14.82
N ARG A 12 5.85 4.63 -14.84
CA ARG A 12 5.32 3.26 -14.90
C ARG A 12 5.69 2.55 -16.21
N ALA A 13 5.61 3.26 -17.33
CA ALA A 13 6.04 2.76 -18.63
C ALA A 13 7.52 2.35 -18.60
N VAL A 14 8.39 3.19 -18.02
CA VAL A 14 9.83 2.92 -17.91
C VAL A 14 10.10 1.72 -17.00
N ILE A 15 9.46 1.64 -15.83
CA ILE A 15 9.61 0.51 -14.90
C ILE A 15 9.16 -0.79 -15.56
N GLY A 16 7.96 -0.82 -16.14
CA GLY A 16 7.43 -2.01 -16.80
C GLY A 16 8.27 -2.46 -18.00
N GLY A 17 8.75 -1.50 -18.80
CA GLY A 17 9.62 -1.80 -19.93
C GLY A 17 10.96 -2.38 -19.50
N THR A 18 11.56 -1.82 -18.44
CA THR A 18 12.84 -2.30 -17.88
C THR A 18 12.69 -3.71 -17.31
N ALA A 19 11.63 -3.96 -16.54
CA ALA A 19 11.33 -5.28 -15.99
C ALA A 19 11.14 -6.34 -17.09
N SER A 20 10.46 -5.97 -18.19
CA SER A 20 10.30 -6.88 -19.34
C SER A 20 11.62 -7.22 -20.00
N VAL A 21 12.51 -6.25 -20.22
CA VAL A 21 13.86 -6.50 -20.79
C VAL A 21 14.68 -7.43 -19.90
N ILE A 22 14.66 -7.21 -18.59
CA ILE A 22 15.33 -8.09 -17.62
C ILE A 22 14.79 -9.52 -17.71
N GLY A 23 13.48 -9.67 -17.92
CA GLY A 23 12.81 -10.96 -18.12
C GLY A 23 12.95 -11.56 -19.54
N GLY A 24 13.79 -10.99 -20.43
CA GLY A 24 13.98 -11.47 -21.80
C GLY A 24 12.90 -11.04 -22.81
N GLY A 25 12.01 -10.13 -22.42
CA GLY A 25 10.96 -9.55 -23.25
C GLY A 25 11.36 -8.23 -23.93
N LYS A 26 10.41 -7.64 -24.66
CA LYS A 26 10.59 -6.34 -25.34
C LYS A 26 10.19 -5.19 -24.42
N PHE A 27 11.03 -4.16 -24.32
CA PHE A 27 10.73 -2.95 -23.55
C PHE A 27 9.34 -2.40 -23.83
N ALA A 28 8.98 -2.24 -25.11
CA ALA A 28 7.68 -1.69 -25.51
C ALA A 28 6.50 -2.50 -24.94
N ASN A 29 6.59 -3.82 -24.93
CA ASN A 29 5.52 -4.67 -24.41
C ASN A 29 5.32 -4.44 -22.90
N GLY A 30 6.41 -4.47 -22.13
CA GLY A 30 6.35 -4.19 -20.69
C GLY A 30 5.89 -2.77 -20.37
N ALA A 31 6.34 -1.79 -21.17
CA ALA A 31 5.94 -0.40 -21.02
C ALA A 31 4.45 -0.21 -21.30
N TYR A 32 3.92 -0.83 -22.36
CA TYR A 32 2.48 -0.79 -22.66
C TYR A 32 1.66 -1.47 -21.57
N THR A 33 2.04 -2.68 -21.15
CA THR A 33 1.31 -3.40 -20.10
C THR A 33 1.25 -2.59 -18.80
N ALA A 34 2.37 -2.03 -18.35
CA ALA A 34 2.38 -1.21 -17.14
C ALA A 34 1.60 0.10 -17.29
N SER A 35 1.67 0.75 -18.46
CA SER A 35 0.94 1.99 -18.74
C SER A 35 -0.57 1.77 -18.79
N PHE A 36 -1.02 0.71 -19.46
CA PHE A 36 -2.42 0.34 -19.51
C PHE A 36 -2.94 -0.07 -18.14
N GLY A 37 -2.18 -0.86 -17.37
CA GLY A 37 -2.52 -1.20 -15.99
C GLY A 37 -2.68 0.05 -15.13
N TYR A 38 -1.74 0.99 -15.20
CA TYR A 38 -1.80 2.27 -14.51
C TYR A 38 -3.04 3.09 -14.89
N LEU A 39 -3.29 3.30 -16.20
CA LEU A 39 -4.44 4.10 -16.65
C LEU A 39 -5.76 3.42 -16.32
N PHE A 40 -5.85 2.11 -16.51
CA PHE A 40 -7.06 1.36 -16.19
C PHE A 40 -7.38 1.45 -14.70
N ASN A 41 -6.40 1.18 -13.82
CA ASN A 41 -6.59 1.25 -12.37
C ASN A 41 -6.88 2.67 -11.90
N GLN A 42 -6.21 3.68 -12.47
CA GLN A 42 -6.46 5.08 -12.14
C GLN A 42 -7.86 5.54 -12.55
N LEU A 43 -8.37 5.08 -13.71
CA LEU A 43 -9.70 5.44 -14.21
C LEU A 43 -10.83 4.64 -13.55
N GLN A 44 -10.58 3.39 -13.16
CA GLN A 44 -11.58 2.49 -12.55
C GLN A 44 -11.69 2.65 -11.03
N HIS A 45 -10.60 3.02 -10.34
CA HIS A 45 -10.54 3.02 -8.88
C HIS A 45 -10.02 4.33 -8.28
N PRO A 46 -10.68 5.49 -8.52
CA PRO A 46 -10.27 6.77 -7.91
C PRO A 46 -10.35 6.76 -6.37
N ALA A 47 -11.14 5.84 -5.80
CA ALA A 47 -11.27 5.67 -4.34
C ALA A 47 -10.14 4.84 -3.73
N ALA A 48 -9.45 3.97 -4.49
CA ALA A 48 -8.44 3.07 -3.94
C ALA A 48 -7.22 3.81 -3.35
N PRO A 49 -6.63 4.82 -4.03
CA PRO A 49 -5.56 5.62 -3.42
C PRO A 49 -6.02 6.32 -2.14
N ARG A 50 -7.30 6.74 -2.05
CA ARG A 50 -7.85 7.40 -0.87
C ARG A 50 -8.04 6.46 0.31
N ALA A 51 -8.48 5.23 0.03
CA ALA A 51 -8.54 4.16 1.02
C ALA A 51 -7.14 3.81 1.53
N ILE A 52 -6.20 3.53 0.63
CA ILE A 52 -4.82 3.20 1.01
C ILE A 52 -4.21 4.33 1.85
N TYR A 53 -4.36 5.58 1.41
CA TYR A 53 -3.84 6.73 2.13
C TYR A 53 -4.51 6.87 3.51
N GLY A 54 -5.85 6.81 3.57
CA GLY A 54 -6.58 6.94 4.83
C GLY A 54 -6.22 5.88 5.87
N GLU A 55 -5.96 4.66 5.42
CA GLU A 55 -5.63 3.53 6.31
C GLU A 55 -4.13 3.47 6.66
N THR A 56 -3.24 3.86 5.75
CA THR A 56 -1.81 3.52 5.86
C THR A 56 -0.84 4.69 5.75
N ALA A 57 -1.30 5.95 5.67
CA ALA A 57 -0.40 7.12 5.57
C ALA A 57 0.53 7.28 6.78
N GLY A 58 0.14 6.74 7.94
CA GLY A 58 0.97 6.70 9.15
C GLY A 58 2.02 5.59 9.17
N LEU A 59 1.95 4.64 8.23
CA LEU A 59 2.82 3.47 8.18
C LEU A 59 4.02 3.70 7.26
N TYR A 60 5.17 3.26 7.74
CA TYR A 60 6.46 3.37 7.07
C TYR A 60 7.20 2.05 7.12
N PRO A 61 8.07 1.77 6.14
CA PRO A 61 8.97 0.63 6.20
C PRO A 61 9.86 0.67 7.44
N GLN A 62 10.40 -0.49 7.82
CA GLN A 62 11.54 -0.53 8.73
C GLN A 62 12.71 0.24 8.15
N LEU A 63 13.61 0.66 9.04
CA LEU A 63 14.82 1.37 8.63
C LEU A 63 15.95 0.38 8.41
N SER A 64 16.77 0.67 7.40
CA SER A 64 18.07 0.06 7.22
C SER A 64 18.95 0.24 8.48
N PRO A 65 19.89 -0.68 8.77
CA PRO A 65 20.73 -0.61 9.96
C PRO A 65 21.43 0.76 10.11
N GLY A 66 21.31 1.36 11.29
CA GLY A 66 21.94 2.64 11.62
C GLY A 66 21.15 3.89 11.22
N ALA A 67 20.10 3.77 10.39
CA ALA A 67 19.26 4.90 10.02
C ALA A 67 18.29 5.31 11.14
N ARG A 68 17.92 6.60 11.16
CA ARG A 68 17.13 7.20 12.25
C ARG A 68 15.87 7.95 11.79
N ASN A 69 15.90 8.55 10.60
CA ASN A 69 14.78 9.33 10.09
C ASN A 69 13.85 8.47 9.24
N VAL A 70 12.64 8.24 9.73
CA VAL A 70 11.61 7.42 9.07
C VAL A 70 10.98 8.08 7.84
N TYR A 71 11.04 9.41 7.74
CA TYR A 71 10.45 10.12 6.61
C TYR A 71 11.37 10.18 5.39
N ASP A 72 12.63 9.75 5.54
CA ASP A 72 13.60 9.73 4.46
C ASP A 72 13.63 8.35 3.79
N VAL A 73 13.35 8.31 2.49
CA VAL A 73 13.21 7.05 1.73
C VAL A 73 14.52 6.29 1.59
N VAL A 74 15.66 6.98 1.61
CA VAL A 74 16.98 6.33 1.50
C VAL A 74 17.30 5.50 2.74
N ASN A 75 16.60 5.77 3.84
CA ASN A 75 16.75 5.06 5.09
C ASN A 75 15.90 3.81 5.19
N TRP A 76 14.97 3.58 4.26
CA TRP A 76 14.07 2.44 4.33
C TRP A 76 14.80 1.14 4.00
N ASP A 77 14.50 0.10 4.76
CA ASP A 77 14.87 -1.26 4.39
C ASP A 77 14.13 -1.64 3.09
N PRO A 78 14.82 -2.03 2.02
CA PRO A 78 14.18 -2.29 0.73
C PRO A 78 13.15 -3.42 0.77
N ALA A 79 13.38 -4.46 1.57
CA ALA A 79 12.44 -5.58 1.69
C ALA A 79 11.16 -5.15 2.40
N SER A 80 11.29 -4.42 3.52
CA SER A 80 10.16 -3.84 4.24
C SER A 80 9.39 -2.82 3.38
N ALA A 81 10.08 -2.06 2.54
CA ALA A 81 9.44 -1.11 1.63
C ALA A 81 8.62 -1.82 0.54
N ALA A 82 9.17 -2.88 -0.06
CA ALA A 82 8.44 -3.71 -1.01
C ALA A 82 7.23 -4.40 -0.36
N GLU A 83 7.41 -4.94 0.84
CA GLU A 83 6.35 -5.59 1.60
C GLU A 83 5.21 -4.62 1.95
N LEU A 84 5.52 -3.39 2.39
CA LEU A 84 4.49 -2.38 2.65
C LEU A 84 3.72 -2.00 1.39
N GLN A 85 4.39 -1.93 0.24
CA GLN A 85 3.71 -1.68 -1.04
C GLN A 85 2.77 -2.82 -1.44
N GLU A 86 3.18 -4.08 -1.25
CA GLU A 86 2.30 -5.22 -1.46
C GLU A 86 1.09 -5.19 -0.52
N ALA A 87 1.31 -4.92 0.77
CA ALA A 87 0.25 -4.80 1.76
C ALA A 87 -0.76 -3.71 1.39
N ARG A 88 -0.28 -2.55 0.90
CA ARG A 88 -1.13 -1.46 0.41
C ARG A 88 -1.92 -1.86 -0.83
N ALA A 89 -1.33 -2.62 -1.74
CA ALA A 89 -2.05 -3.13 -2.91
C ALA A 89 -3.18 -4.09 -2.48
N TRP A 90 -2.95 -4.92 -1.46
CA TRP A 90 -4.00 -5.74 -0.85
C TRP A 90 -5.11 -4.88 -0.20
N VAL A 91 -4.76 -3.79 0.49
CA VAL A 91 -5.77 -2.84 1.02
C VAL A 91 -6.65 -2.30 -0.12
N ALA A 92 -6.07 -1.94 -1.28
CA ALA A 92 -6.84 -1.48 -2.44
C ALA A 92 -7.82 -2.53 -2.99
N GLU A 93 -7.50 -3.82 -2.92
CA GLU A 93 -8.40 -4.87 -3.37
C GLU A 93 -9.48 -5.18 -2.34
N VAL A 94 -9.09 -5.21 -1.06
CA VAL A 94 -10.00 -5.54 0.04
C VAL A 94 -11.00 -4.41 0.28
N GLN A 95 -10.60 -3.14 0.14
CA GLN A 95 -11.54 -2.01 0.26
C GLN A 95 -12.65 -2.06 -0.80
N ALA A 96 -12.39 -2.60 -1.99
CA ALA A 96 -13.43 -2.75 -3.00
C ALA A 96 -14.52 -3.76 -2.58
N ARG A 97 -14.25 -4.58 -1.56
CA ARG A 97 -15.13 -5.61 -1.01
C ARG A 97 -15.62 -5.29 0.40
N ASN A 98 -15.10 -4.24 1.03
CA ASN A 98 -15.34 -3.86 2.42
C ASN A 98 -15.97 -2.47 2.51
N ALA A 99 -17.14 -2.37 3.14
CA ALA A 99 -17.81 -1.09 3.33
C ALA A 99 -17.16 -0.20 4.42
N ASN A 100 -16.33 -0.79 5.29
CA ASN A 100 -15.75 -0.12 6.46
C ASN A 100 -14.28 0.21 6.20
N VAL A 101 -14.05 1.21 5.35
CA VAL A 101 -12.71 1.72 5.02
C VAL A 101 -12.69 3.24 5.14
N HIS A 102 -11.63 3.77 5.72
CA HIS A 102 -11.41 5.20 5.85
C HIS A 102 -10.78 5.79 4.58
N TYR A 103 -11.48 6.77 3.99
CA TYR A 103 -11.03 7.44 2.77
C TYR A 103 -10.49 8.83 3.09
N SER A 104 -9.20 9.06 2.83
CA SER A 104 -8.56 10.36 3.03
C SER A 104 -7.65 10.73 1.85
N GLN A 105 -7.18 11.97 1.81
CA GLN A 105 -6.20 12.46 0.85
C GLN A 105 -5.38 13.59 1.49
N PRO A 106 -4.16 13.89 1.00
CA PRO A 106 -3.35 15.00 1.49
C PRO A 106 -4.10 16.32 1.53
N GLN A 107 -3.84 17.12 2.58
CA GLN A 107 -4.39 18.46 2.69
C GLN A 107 -3.24 19.47 2.54
N GLY A 108 -3.04 19.96 1.32
CA GLY A 108 -2.00 20.95 1.00
C GLY A 108 -0.69 20.34 0.52
N ASN A 109 0.42 21.05 0.74
CA ASN A 109 1.71 20.79 0.06
C ASN A 109 2.75 20.10 0.97
N ASN A 110 2.33 19.42 2.03
CA ASN A 110 3.25 18.70 2.91
C ASN A 110 3.96 17.60 2.10
N PRO A 111 5.30 17.65 1.94
CA PRO A 111 6.03 16.70 1.10
C PRO A 111 5.93 15.25 1.61
N ILE A 112 5.74 15.06 2.91
CA ILE A 112 5.56 13.72 3.50
C ILE A 112 4.20 13.16 3.08
N GLU A 113 3.13 13.95 3.19
CA GLU A 113 1.78 13.53 2.77
C GLU A 113 1.72 13.27 1.27
N GLN A 114 2.33 14.13 0.46
CA GLN A 114 2.39 13.96 -1.00
C GLN A 114 3.14 12.69 -1.40
N ARG A 115 4.22 12.36 -0.69
CA ARG A 115 4.93 11.09 -0.89
C ARG A 115 4.05 9.89 -0.50
N GLN A 116 3.39 9.92 0.65
CA GLN A 116 2.48 8.84 1.06
C GLN A 116 1.32 8.67 0.09
N TRP A 117 0.81 9.77 -0.47
CA TRP A 117 -0.18 9.73 -1.53
C TRP A 117 0.35 9.11 -2.81
N GLN A 118 1.55 9.47 -3.25
CA GLN A 118 2.14 8.83 -4.43
C GLN A 118 2.33 7.32 -4.22
N LEU A 119 2.77 6.90 -3.03
CA LEU A 119 2.85 5.50 -2.66
C LEU A 119 1.48 4.80 -2.63
N ALA A 120 0.42 5.50 -2.24
CA ALA A 120 -0.94 4.99 -2.27
C ALA A 120 -1.47 4.82 -3.70
N VAL A 121 -1.20 5.80 -4.57
CA VAL A 121 -1.46 5.69 -6.02
C VAL A 121 -0.68 4.52 -6.58
N ASP A 122 0.59 4.39 -6.21
CA ASP A 122 1.47 3.37 -6.71
C ASP A 122 1.00 1.95 -6.38
N ALA A 123 0.55 1.74 -5.14
CA ALA A 123 -0.05 0.49 -4.69
C ALA A 123 -1.40 0.20 -5.34
N ALA A 124 -2.26 1.22 -5.52
CA ALA A 124 -3.52 1.06 -6.25
C ALA A 124 -3.29 0.59 -7.69
N ASN A 125 -2.20 1.00 -8.31
CA ASN A 125 -1.83 0.54 -9.66
C ASN A 125 -1.23 -0.87 -9.68
N MET A 126 -0.71 -1.36 -8.55
CA MET A 126 -0.27 -2.76 -8.41
C MET A 126 -1.43 -3.73 -8.18
N ALA A 127 -2.55 -3.24 -7.65
CA ALA A 127 -3.75 -4.04 -7.40
C ALA A 127 -4.36 -4.57 -8.72
N GLY A 128 -5.00 -5.74 -8.64
CA GLY A 128 -5.62 -6.37 -9.81
C GLY A 128 -5.82 -7.88 -9.72
N ASN A 129 -5.83 -8.47 -8.51
CA ASN A 129 -6.02 -9.89 -8.11
C ASN A 129 -4.83 -10.49 -7.32
N LEU A 130 -4.18 -9.70 -6.47
CA LEU A 130 -3.10 -10.14 -5.57
C LEU A 130 -3.64 -10.90 -4.34
N SER A 131 -4.81 -10.51 -3.84
CA SER A 131 -5.48 -11.10 -2.68
C SER A 131 -6.55 -12.11 -3.09
N PRO A 132 -6.69 -13.23 -2.37
CA PRO A 132 -7.80 -14.17 -2.60
C PRO A 132 -9.17 -13.48 -2.53
N PRO A 133 -10.16 -13.88 -3.34
CA PRO A 133 -11.45 -13.18 -3.49
C PRO A 133 -12.30 -13.12 -2.21
N ASP A 134 -12.04 -14.03 -1.27
CA ASP A 134 -12.71 -14.17 0.02
C ASP A 134 -11.95 -13.50 1.18
N VAL A 135 -10.83 -12.83 0.90
CA VAL A 135 -10.25 -11.83 1.81
C VAL A 135 -11.08 -10.55 1.69
N ARG A 136 -11.73 -10.17 2.79
CA ARG A 136 -12.68 -9.03 2.85
C ARG A 136 -12.41 -8.06 3.98
N HIS A 137 -11.57 -8.42 4.93
CA HIS A 137 -11.26 -7.56 6.05
C HIS A 137 -9.76 -7.49 6.24
N PHE A 138 -9.32 -6.31 6.65
CA PHE A 138 -7.99 -6.12 7.19
C PHE A 138 -8.09 -5.40 8.54
N PHE A 139 -7.03 -5.53 9.32
CA PHE A 139 -6.90 -4.88 10.61
C PHE A 139 -5.46 -4.48 10.82
N ILE A 140 -5.24 -3.26 11.30
CA ILE A 140 -3.90 -2.77 11.60
C ILE A 140 -3.70 -2.90 13.12
N ARG A 141 -2.67 -3.64 13.52
CA ARG A 141 -2.34 -3.85 14.94
C ARG A 141 -0.93 -3.38 15.25
N GLN A 142 -0.73 -2.88 16.46
CA GLN A 142 0.61 -2.58 17.01
C GLN A 142 0.98 -3.66 18.02
N ASP A 143 2.04 -4.41 17.79
CA ASP A 143 2.50 -5.40 18.76
C ASP A 143 2.97 -4.74 20.07
N ALA A 144 2.98 -5.52 21.15
CA ALA A 144 3.29 -5.11 22.51
C ALA A 144 2.33 -4.11 23.19
N VAL A 145 1.16 -3.82 22.61
CA VAL A 145 0.11 -2.97 23.24
C VAL A 145 -1.10 -3.78 23.75
N GLY A 146 -0.93 -5.09 23.92
CA GLY A 146 -1.98 -6.01 24.34
C GLY A 146 -2.78 -6.63 23.20
N ARG A 147 -3.81 -7.43 23.54
CA ARG A 147 -4.62 -8.15 22.56
C ARG A 147 -5.43 -7.17 21.72
N GLN A 148 -5.02 -7.03 20.46
CA GLN A 148 -5.76 -6.30 19.43
C GLN A 148 -6.29 -7.32 18.43
N ALA A 149 -7.56 -7.67 18.59
CA ALA A 149 -8.29 -8.49 17.65
C ALA A 149 -9.64 -7.81 17.39
N PRO A 150 -10.04 -7.62 16.14
CA PRO A 150 -11.32 -7.02 15.86
C PRO A 150 -12.45 -7.97 16.27
N GLY A 151 -13.54 -7.42 16.82
CA GLY A 151 -14.68 -8.24 17.27
C GLY A 151 -15.29 -9.09 16.16
N TRP A 152 -15.30 -8.56 14.93
CA TRP A 152 -15.78 -9.27 13.74
C TRP A 152 -14.91 -10.48 13.36
N ALA A 153 -13.66 -10.56 13.80
CA ALA A 153 -12.82 -11.72 13.51
C ALA A 153 -13.24 -12.96 14.31
N GLY A 154 -14.06 -12.82 15.36
CA GLY A 154 -14.52 -13.96 16.17
C GLY A 154 -13.38 -14.80 16.79
N GLY A 155 -12.19 -14.22 16.94
CA GLY A 155 -10.99 -14.92 17.41
C GLY A 155 -10.23 -15.72 16.35
N GLN A 156 -10.64 -15.66 15.08
CA GLN A 156 -9.86 -16.24 13.97
C GLN A 156 -8.51 -15.54 13.84
N ALA A 157 -7.48 -16.31 13.49
CA ALA A 157 -6.17 -15.76 13.17
C ALA A 157 -6.19 -15.08 11.79
N PRO A 158 -5.31 -14.08 11.56
CA PRO A 158 -5.09 -13.54 10.23
C PRO A 158 -4.73 -14.65 9.23
N PHE A 159 -5.31 -14.59 8.04
CA PHE A 159 -4.87 -15.41 6.91
C PHE A 159 -3.47 -15.01 6.44
N ARG A 160 -3.20 -13.70 6.40
CA ARG A 160 -1.89 -13.15 6.06
C ARG A 160 -1.61 -11.92 6.90
N SER A 161 -0.38 -11.77 7.37
CA SER A 161 0.10 -10.58 8.06
C SER A 161 1.30 -10.02 7.32
N PHE A 162 1.33 -8.71 7.12
CA PHE A 162 2.47 -7.99 6.57
C PHE A 162 3.14 -7.16 7.66
N GLY A 163 4.48 -7.11 7.64
CA GLY A 163 5.29 -6.32 8.56
C GLY A 163 6.32 -7.15 9.35
N PRO A 164 6.97 -6.55 10.34
CA PRO A 164 6.57 -5.31 11.02
C PRO A 164 6.87 -4.03 10.24
N PHE A 165 6.04 -3.02 10.43
CA PHE A 165 6.20 -1.65 9.95
C PHE A 165 6.36 -0.68 11.12
N ILE A 166 6.78 0.54 10.81
CA ILE A 166 6.83 1.66 11.74
C ILE A 166 5.57 2.49 11.59
N ASN A 167 4.78 2.63 12.66
CA ASN A 167 3.71 3.61 12.74
C ASN A 167 4.24 4.90 13.36
N ALA A 168 4.42 5.93 12.53
CA ALA A 168 4.86 7.27 12.94
C ALA A 168 3.69 8.17 13.38
N GLY A 169 2.45 7.67 13.33
CA GLY A 169 1.22 8.34 13.75
C GLY A 169 0.22 8.51 12.62
N GLY A 170 -1.06 8.62 12.99
CA GLY A 170 -2.21 8.62 12.09
C GLY A 170 -3.17 7.48 12.43
N GLY A 171 -4.48 7.73 12.32
CA GLY A 171 -5.52 6.75 12.68
C GLY A 171 -5.56 6.39 14.17
N ASP A 172 -6.22 5.27 14.48
CA ASP A 172 -6.48 4.80 15.85
C ASP A 172 -5.38 3.88 16.42
N VAL A 173 -4.38 3.51 15.59
CA VAL A 173 -3.34 2.57 16.00
C VAL A 173 -2.22 3.30 16.73
N PRO A 174 -1.77 2.81 17.92
CA PRO A 174 -0.66 3.42 18.64
C PRO A 174 0.63 3.48 17.80
N ARG A 175 1.42 4.53 18.02
CA ARG A 175 2.75 4.66 17.43
C ARG A 175 3.66 3.52 17.91
N GLY A 176 4.51 3.03 17.03
CA GLY A 176 5.43 1.94 17.36
C GLY A 176 6.23 1.45 16.17
N ARG A 177 7.12 0.48 16.41
CA ARG A 177 8.00 -0.12 15.38
C ARG A 177 7.60 -1.53 14.97
N GLN A 178 6.50 -2.02 15.53
CA GLN A 178 6.03 -3.39 15.36
C GLN A 178 4.57 -3.37 14.92
N THR A 179 4.25 -2.60 13.88
CA THR A 179 2.89 -2.51 13.35
C THR A 179 2.69 -3.54 12.25
N TYR A 180 1.54 -4.21 12.21
CA TYR A 180 1.22 -5.21 11.21
C TYR A 180 -0.10 -4.88 10.54
N ILE A 181 -0.22 -5.25 9.26
CA ILE A 181 -1.49 -5.25 8.54
C ILE A 181 -1.91 -6.70 8.37
N ASP A 182 -2.95 -7.08 9.10
CA ASP A 182 -3.50 -8.42 9.12
C ASP A 182 -4.70 -8.49 8.18
N PHE A 183 -4.74 -9.52 7.33
CA PHE A 183 -5.81 -9.80 6.38
C PHE A 183 -6.56 -11.06 6.79
N TYR A 184 -7.88 -11.03 6.70
CA TYR A 184 -8.75 -12.11 7.16
C TYR A 184 -9.60 -12.65 6.01
N GLN A 185 -9.69 -13.98 5.95
CA GLN A 185 -10.36 -14.72 4.89
C GLN A 185 -11.61 -15.42 5.44
N GLY A 186 -12.69 -15.45 4.65
CA GLY A 186 -13.87 -16.25 4.95
C GLY A 186 -14.78 -15.70 6.05
N ILE A 187 -14.52 -14.48 6.52
CA ILE A 187 -15.36 -13.77 7.49
C ILE A 187 -16.42 -12.97 6.71
N ARG A 188 -17.69 -13.08 7.13
CA ARG A 188 -18.85 -12.48 6.47
C ARG A 188 -19.31 -11.22 7.17
#